data_AF-A0A347AI92-F1
#
_entry.id   AF-A0A347AI92-F1
#
_cell.length_a   1.000
_cell.length_b   1.000
_cell.length_c   1.000
_cell.angle_alpha   90.00
_cell.angle_beta   90.00
_cell.angle_gamma   90.00
#
_symmetry.space_group_name_H-M   'P 1'
#
loop_
_entity.id
_entity.type
_entity.pdbx_description
1 polymer ?
#
loop_
_entity_poly.entity_id
_entity_poly.type
_entity_poly.pdbx_seq_one_letter_code
_entity_poly.pdbx_strand_id
1 'polypeptide(L)'
;MTESPEYTVESKDGNIEIRRYPGYILAQVNVDEDYDTALGHGFSILAGYIFGNNHKKSKIPMTAPVSGENMKESEKIPMTIPVTGEELTESERIKMTTPVTEEFLNGGKKISMTAPVTEEKTGEHVYRISFTMPAKYTLDTLPLPNDKRIQFKEVKDQKNVVLRFSGRARKNLAQKKIDELKKWLADNNLEAKSNFIVAQYNHPLIPGFFRRNEIIVEI
;
A
#
# COMPACT_ATOMS: atom_id res chain seq x y z
N MET A 1 4.83 -0.61 10.34
CA MET A 1 3.49 -1.21 10.18
C MET A 1 2.77 -0.44 9.11
N THR A 2 2.00 -1.12 8.28
CA THR A 2 1.29 -0.58 7.13
C THR A 2 -0.07 0.00 7.57
N GLU A 3 -0.42 1.21 7.11
CA GLU A 3 -1.66 1.89 7.51
C GLU A 3 -2.87 1.20 6.86
N SER A 4 -3.79 0.71 7.69
CA SER A 4 -5.09 0.14 7.30
C SER A 4 -6.19 1.00 7.92
N PRO A 5 -7.40 1.07 7.32
CA PRO A 5 -8.53 1.69 7.99
C PRO A 5 -8.68 1.08 9.39
N GLU A 6 -8.99 1.91 10.39
CA GLU A 6 -9.33 1.42 11.72
C GLU A 6 -10.56 0.51 11.64
N TYR A 7 -10.64 -0.49 12.50
CA TYR A 7 -11.81 -1.36 12.60
C TYR A 7 -11.93 -1.94 13.99
N THR A 8 -13.15 -2.35 14.32
CA THR A 8 -13.44 -3.18 15.49
C THR A 8 -13.83 -4.58 15.02
N VAL A 9 -13.38 -5.61 15.73
CA VAL A 9 -13.76 -7.01 15.45
C VAL A 9 -14.98 -7.34 16.30
N GLU A 10 -16.12 -7.62 15.65
CA GLU A 10 -17.36 -8.02 16.33
C GLU A 10 -17.43 -9.54 16.54
N SER A 11 -16.84 -10.33 15.64
CA SER A 11 -16.79 -11.79 15.75
C SER A 11 -15.59 -12.36 14.99
N LYS A 12 -15.16 -13.57 15.36
CA LYS A 12 -14.04 -14.28 14.73
C LYS A 12 -14.29 -15.78 14.70
N ASP A 13 -14.11 -16.37 13.52
CA ASP A 13 -14.14 -17.80 13.27
C ASP A 13 -12.90 -18.20 12.45
N GLY A 14 -11.89 -18.75 13.13
CA GLY A 14 -10.61 -19.08 12.52
C GLY A 14 -9.93 -17.88 11.86
N ASN A 15 -9.85 -17.91 10.53
CA ASN A 15 -9.26 -16.85 9.69
C ASN A 15 -10.29 -15.83 9.18
N ILE A 16 -11.57 -16.01 9.51
CA ILE A 16 -12.66 -15.11 9.14
C ILE A 16 -13.03 -14.24 10.32
N GLU A 17 -13.21 -12.95 10.08
CA GLU A 17 -13.61 -11.96 11.08
C GLU A 17 -14.79 -11.14 10.57
N ILE A 18 -15.75 -10.86 11.43
CA ILE A 18 -16.77 -9.83 11.20
C ILE A 18 -16.23 -8.53 11.81
N ARG A 19 -16.08 -7.50 10.99
CA ARG A 19 -15.49 -6.22 11.37
C ARG A 19 -16.44 -5.07 11.11
N ARG A 20 -16.41 -4.06 11.98
CA ARG A 20 -17.04 -2.76 11.72
C ARG A 20 -15.96 -1.75 11.40
N TYR A 21 -16.09 -1.14 10.23
CA TYR A 21 -15.23 -0.07 9.77
C TYR A 21 -15.95 1.26 9.98
N PRO A 22 -15.36 2.24 10.68
CA PRO A 22 -15.85 3.62 10.65
C PRO A 22 -15.61 4.21 9.27
N GLY A 23 -16.26 5.33 8.96
CA GLY A 23 -16.14 5.98 7.66
C GLY A 23 -14.69 6.29 7.26
N TYR A 24 -14.35 6.04 5.99
CA TYR A 24 -13.03 6.32 5.42
C TYR A 24 -13.13 6.73 3.94
N ILE A 25 -12.06 7.33 3.41
CA ILE A 25 -12.00 7.76 2.02
C ILE A 25 -11.10 6.81 1.23
N LEU A 26 -11.55 6.45 0.03
CA LEU A 26 -10.77 5.74 -0.98
C LEU A 26 -10.38 6.69 -2.11
N ALA A 27 -9.12 6.63 -2.55
CA ALA A 27 -8.71 7.12 -3.87
C ALA A 27 -8.69 5.93 -4.82
N GLN A 28 -9.48 5.97 -5.90
CA GLN A 28 -9.70 4.84 -6.79
C GLN A 28 -9.44 5.19 -8.26
N VAL A 29 -9.01 4.20 -9.03
CA VAL A 29 -8.81 4.30 -10.47
C VAL A 29 -9.34 3.04 -11.15
N ASN A 30 -10.00 3.22 -12.31
CA ASN A 30 -10.42 2.12 -13.16
C ASN A 30 -9.39 1.91 -14.28
N VAL A 31 -9.02 0.66 -14.52
CA VAL A 31 -8.08 0.23 -15.56
C VAL A 31 -8.71 -0.90 -16.35
N ASP A 32 -8.67 -0.80 -17.68
CA ASP A 32 -9.25 -1.79 -18.59
C ASP A 32 -8.15 -2.68 -19.18
N GLU A 33 -7.70 -3.65 -18.39
CA GLU A 33 -6.56 -4.53 -18.67
C GLU A 33 -6.79 -5.90 -18.01
N ASP A 34 -5.90 -6.89 -18.19
CA ASP A 34 -5.97 -8.13 -17.42
C ASP A 34 -5.63 -7.90 -15.93
N TYR A 35 -6.02 -8.85 -15.06
CA TYR A 35 -5.92 -8.71 -13.60
C TYR A 35 -4.53 -8.32 -13.10
N ASP A 36 -3.48 -9.00 -13.56
CA ASP A 36 -2.13 -8.79 -13.03
C ASP A 36 -1.54 -7.47 -13.55
N THR A 37 -1.83 -7.11 -14.80
CA THR A 37 -1.40 -5.83 -15.40
C THR A 37 -2.16 -4.65 -14.80
N ALA A 38 -3.48 -4.75 -14.69
CA ALA A 38 -4.34 -3.72 -14.12
C ALA A 38 -3.92 -3.37 -12.68
N LEU A 39 -3.59 -4.39 -11.89
CA LEU A 39 -3.07 -4.22 -10.53
C LEU A 39 -1.82 -3.34 -10.51
N GLY A 40 -0.83 -3.63 -11.36
CA GLY A 40 0.42 -2.86 -11.42
C GLY A 40 0.22 -1.44 -11.94
N HIS A 41 -0.54 -1.28 -13.02
CA HIS A 41 -0.82 0.03 -13.63
C HIS A 41 -1.64 0.92 -12.69
N GLY A 42 -2.74 0.41 -12.13
CA GLY A 42 -3.58 1.14 -11.19
C GLY A 42 -2.84 1.55 -9.92
N PHE A 43 -1.97 0.66 -9.41
CA PHE A 43 -1.07 0.98 -8.30
C PHE A 43 -0.14 2.15 -8.64
N SER A 44 0.50 2.12 -9.81
CA SER A 44 1.44 3.16 -10.24
C SER A 44 0.78 4.54 -10.33
N ILE A 45 -0.45 4.61 -10.86
CA ILE A 45 -1.23 5.85 -10.95
C ILE A 45 -1.48 6.43 -9.55
N LEU A 46 -2.02 5.62 -8.64
CA LEU A 46 -2.35 6.06 -7.27
C LEU A 46 -1.10 6.40 -6.45
N ALA A 47 -0.02 5.62 -6.61
CA ALA A 47 1.27 5.91 -6.00
C ALA A 47 1.81 7.27 -6.49
N GLY A 48 1.74 7.54 -7.80
CA GLY A 48 2.14 8.83 -8.36
C GLY A 48 1.39 9.99 -7.70
N TYR A 49 0.07 9.88 -7.57
CA TYR A 49 -0.76 10.88 -6.88
C TYR A 49 -0.29 11.16 -5.45
N ILE A 50 -0.09 10.11 -4.68
CA ILE A 50 0.35 10.17 -3.28
C ILE A 50 1.75 10.78 -3.15
N PHE A 51 2.65 10.48 -4.09
CA PHE A 51 4.04 10.97 -4.05
C PHE A 51 4.23 12.36 -4.66
N GLY A 52 3.15 13.05 -5.03
CA GLY A 52 3.19 14.46 -5.42
C GLY A 52 2.70 14.74 -6.84
N ASN A 53 2.20 13.75 -7.58
CA ASN A 53 1.53 13.99 -8.87
C ASN A 53 0.08 14.48 -8.68
N ASN A 54 -0.04 15.61 -8.00
CA ASN A 54 -1.28 16.33 -7.74
C ASN A 54 -1.06 17.83 -7.94
N HIS A 55 -2.13 18.60 -8.02
CA HIS A 55 -2.09 20.02 -8.36
C HIS A 55 -1.21 20.84 -7.39
N LYS A 56 -1.16 20.42 -6.12
CA LYS A 56 -0.37 21.08 -5.06
C LYS A 56 1.09 20.60 -5.01
N LYS A 57 1.47 19.60 -5.81
CA LYS A 57 2.78 18.92 -5.75
C LYS A 57 3.13 18.42 -4.34
N SER A 58 2.11 18.15 -3.51
CA SER A 58 2.27 17.81 -2.10
C SER A 58 2.27 16.30 -1.91
N LYS A 59 3.11 15.78 -1.02
CA LYS A 59 3.10 14.36 -0.67
C LYS A 59 2.00 14.07 0.35
N ILE A 60 1.26 12.98 0.13
CA ILE A 60 0.34 12.41 1.10
C ILE A 60 1.14 11.35 1.88
N PRO A 61 1.43 11.56 3.17
CA PRO A 61 2.16 10.57 3.94
C PRO A 61 1.24 9.37 4.18
N MET A 62 1.63 8.21 3.66
CA MET A 62 0.96 6.92 3.87
C MET A 62 1.34 6.27 5.21
N THR A 63 1.77 7.09 6.16
CA THR A 63 2.21 6.69 7.50
C THR A 63 1.75 7.72 8.52
N ALA A 64 0.71 7.41 9.30
CA ALA A 64 0.54 7.96 10.64
C ALA A 64 1.67 7.43 11.58
N PRO A 65 2.03 8.16 12.66
CA PRO A 65 3.39 8.15 13.21
C PRO A 65 3.73 6.87 13.98
N VAL A 66 5.02 6.52 14.00
CA VAL A 66 5.59 5.72 15.09
C VAL A 66 5.84 6.71 16.22
N SER A 67 5.17 6.55 17.38
CA SER A 67 5.56 7.28 18.59
C SER A 67 7.03 7.00 18.88
N GLY A 68 7.87 7.99 18.61
CA GLY A 68 9.22 8.14 19.13
C GLY A 68 9.25 9.48 19.83
N GLU A 69 9.37 9.44 21.15
CA GLU A 69 9.52 10.61 21.99
C GLU A 69 10.69 11.49 21.50
N ASN A 70 10.51 12.80 21.63
CA ASN A 70 11.49 13.88 21.46
C ASN A 70 12.94 13.45 21.13
N MET A 71 13.40 13.74 19.92
CA MET A 71 14.81 14.01 19.69
C MET A 71 14.94 15.38 19.05
N LYS A 72 15.47 16.29 19.86
CA LYS A 72 15.88 17.64 19.48
C LYS A 72 16.65 17.61 18.16
N GLU A 73 16.38 18.62 17.37
CA GLU A 73 17.22 19.16 16.30
C GLU A 73 18.71 18.92 16.60
N SER A 74 19.38 18.17 15.73
CA SER A 74 20.82 17.91 15.88
C SER A 74 21.58 19.22 15.72
N GLU A 75 22.03 19.80 16.83
CA GLU A 75 23.08 20.82 16.80
C GLU A 75 24.33 20.21 16.16
N LYS A 76 24.88 20.91 15.18
CA LYS A 76 26.12 20.54 14.51
C LYS A 76 27.26 20.61 15.52
N ILE A 77 27.91 19.48 15.81
CA ILE A 77 29.18 19.45 16.52
C ILE A 77 30.30 19.60 15.47
N PRO A 78 31.13 20.66 15.50
CA PRO A 78 32.33 20.71 14.67
C PRO A 78 33.36 19.71 15.22
N MET A 79 33.79 18.76 14.38
CA MET A 79 34.93 17.89 14.68
C MET A 79 36.21 18.73 14.74
N THR A 80 36.83 18.82 15.91
CA THR A 80 38.26 19.08 16.05
C THR A 80 38.87 17.85 16.70
N ILE A 81 39.50 17.01 15.88
CA ILE A 81 40.30 15.88 16.34
C ILE A 81 41.76 16.23 16.02
N PRO A 82 42.69 16.17 17.00
CA PRO A 82 44.09 16.45 16.75
C PRO A 82 44.76 15.27 16.02
N VAL A 83 45.76 15.62 15.22
CA VAL A 83 46.58 14.74 14.39
C VAL A 83 47.77 14.22 15.19
N THR A 84 48.04 12.91 15.09
CA THR A 84 49.36 12.29 15.31
C THR A 84 49.56 11.23 14.24
N GLY A 85 50.72 11.27 13.57
CA GLY A 85 50.93 10.72 12.22
C GLY A 85 51.52 9.31 12.13
N GLU A 86 51.65 8.82 10.90
CA GLU A 86 52.90 8.40 10.23
C GLU A 86 52.61 8.06 8.74
N GLU A 87 53.52 8.44 7.84
CA GLU A 87 53.44 8.31 6.37
C GLU A 87 53.74 6.89 5.87
N LEU A 88 53.15 6.49 4.73
CA LEU A 88 53.87 5.76 3.67
C LEU A 88 53.28 6.09 2.28
N THR A 89 54.19 6.17 1.31
CA THR A 89 54.12 6.84 0.01
C THR A 89 53.77 5.94 -1.19
N GLU A 90 53.19 6.57 -2.22
CA GLU A 90 53.44 6.47 -3.68
C GLU A 90 53.76 5.11 -4.37
N SER A 91 52.91 4.73 -5.35
CA SER A 91 53.25 4.36 -6.75
C SER A 91 52.46 3.16 -7.34
N GLU A 92 51.60 3.52 -8.29
CA GLU A 92 51.35 2.88 -9.60
C GLU A 92 51.49 1.36 -9.80
N ARG A 93 50.41 0.69 -10.23
CA ARG A 93 50.23 0.19 -11.62
C ARG A 93 48.89 -0.53 -11.87
N ILE A 94 48.03 0.18 -12.61
CA ILE A 94 47.43 -0.15 -13.93
C ILE A 94 46.78 -1.54 -14.20
N LYS A 95 45.52 -1.41 -14.72
CA LYS A 95 44.72 -2.21 -15.69
C LYS A 95 43.71 -3.24 -15.15
N MET A 96 42.42 -3.00 -15.42
CA MET A 96 41.57 -3.80 -16.33
C MET A 96 40.18 -3.14 -16.55
N THR A 97 39.89 -2.85 -17.82
CA THR A 97 38.58 -2.76 -18.54
C THR A 97 37.32 -3.08 -17.70
N THR A 98 36.23 -2.29 -17.67
CA THR A 98 35.23 -1.95 -18.72
C THR A 98 34.09 -1.14 -18.04
N PRO A 99 33.16 -0.46 -18.75
CA PRO A 99 32.48 0.75 -18.28
C PRO A 99 31.27 0.47 -17.37
N VAL A 100 30.77 1.50 -16.68
CA VAL A 100 29.37 2.00 -16.74
C VAL A 100 29.26 3.22 -15.81
N THR A 101 28.86 4.36 -16.37
CA THR A 101 28.28 5.47 -15.62
C THR A 101 26.90 5.06 -15.11
N GLU A 102 26.73 5.00 -13.80
CA GLU A 102 25.43 5.14 -13.12
C GLU A 102 25.69 5.61 -11.67
N GLU A 103 25.84 6.92 -11.51
CA GLU A 103 25.56 7.56 -10.23
C GLU A 103 24.06 7.76 -10.13
N PHE A 104 23.38 7.03 -9.24
CA PHE A 104 22.31 7.52 -8.36
C PHE A 104 21.84 6.40 -7.44
N LEU A 105 22.63 6.06 -6.42
CA LEU A 105 22.10 5.38 -5.23
C LEU A 105 22.79 5.93 -3.98
N ASN A 106 22.27 7.02 -3.44
CA ASN A 106 22.45 7.30 -2.03
C ASN A 106 21.19 7.94 -1.44
N GLY A 107 20.60 7.26 -0.45
CA GLY A 107 19.53 7.82 0.41
C GLY A 107 18.11 7.27 0.21
N GLY A 108 17.93 6.02 -0.24
CA GLY A 108 16.61 5.40 -0.34
C GLY A 108 16.04 4.96 1.01
N LYS A 109 15.42 5.87 1.77
CA LYS A 109 14.55 5.50 2.90
C LYS A 109 13.34 4.74 2.34
N LYS A 110 13.35 3.41 2.47
CA LYS A 110 12.31 2.51 1.96
C LYS A 110 10.98 2.77 2.66
N ILE A 111 9.98 3.23 1.91
CA ILE A 111 8.66 3.59 2.41
C ILE A 111 7.75 2.36 2.28
N SER A 112 7.03 2.05 3.36
CA SER A 112 5.97 1.03 3.37
C SER A 112 4.78 1.53 2.54
N MET A 113 4.41 0.80 1.49
CA MET A 113 3.28 1.16 0.62
C MET A 113 2.09 0.26 0.95
N THR A 114 0.96 0.83 1.39
CA THR A 114 -0.33 0.15 1.45
C THR A 114 -1.22 0.59 0.32
N ALA A 115 -1.57 -0.38 -0.50
CA ALA A 115 -2.57 -0.25 -1.53
C ALA A 115 -3.60 -1.37 -1.28
N PRO A 116 -4.75 -1.08 -0.65
CA PRO A 116 -5.89 -1.92 -0.90
C PRO A 116 -6.12 -2.03 -2.42
N VAL A 117 -6.59 -3.18 -2.87
CA VAL A 117 -6.95 -3.38 -4.28
C VAL A 117 -8.37 -3.88 -4.22
N THR A 118 -9.30 -3.10 -4.78
CA THR A 118 -10.73 -3.43 -4.72
C THR A 118 -11.13 -4.03 -6.04
N GLU A 119 -11.24 -5.34 -6.13
CA GLU A 119 -11.77 -6.01 -7.32
C GLU A 119 -13.25 -5.63 -7.52
N GLU A 120 -13.51 -4.63 -8.35
CA GLU A 120 -14.85 -4.37 -8.86
C GLU A 120 -14.85 -4.62 -10.37
N LYS A 121 -15.35 -5.80 -10.77
CA LYS A 121 -15.56 -6.12 -12.19
C LYS A 121 -16.63 -5.18 -12.74
N THR A 122 -16.20 -4.08 -13.35
CA THR A 122 -17.09 -3.05 -13.89
C THR A 122 -17.39 -3.28 -15.39
N GLY A 123 -16.93 -4.41 -15.96
CA GLY A 123 -17.04 -4.77 -17.38
C GLY A 123 -16.25 -6.05 -17.70
N GLU A 124 -16.09 -6.39 -18.98
CA GLU A 124 -15.39 -7.63 -19.39
C GLU A 124 -13.90 -7.64 -18.99
N HIS A 125 -13.24 -6.46 -18.88
CA HIS A 125 -11.83 -6.32 -18.45
C HIS A 125 -11.54 -5.08 -17.56
N VAL A 126 -12.56 -4.44 -17.00
CA VAL A 126 -12.36 -3.24 -16.16
C VAL A 126 -12.18 -3.62 -14.69
N TYR A 127 -10.98 -3.36 -14.15
CA TYR A 127 -10.63 -3.51 -12.74
C TYR A 127 -10.51 -2.16 -12.04
N ARG A 128 -10.93 -2.13 -10.78
CA ARG A 128 -10.77 -0.97 -9.90
C ARG A 128 -9.59 -1.19 -8.95
N ILE A 129 -8.77 -0.19 -8.76
CA ILE A 129 -7.68 -0.21 -7.78
C ILE A 129 -7.92 0.95 -6.83
N SER A 130 -7.70 0.78 -5.53
CA SER A 130 -8.18 1.77 -4.55
C SER A 130 -7.32 1.86 -3.30
N PHE A 131 -6.74 3.02 -3.01
CA PHE A 131 -5.98 3.22 -1.79
C PHE A 131 -6.86 3.85 -0.71
N THR A 132 -6.71 3.41 0.53
CA THR A 132 -7.30 4.09 1.68
C THR A 132 -6.50 5.35 1.96
N MET A 133 -7.20 6.49 2.08
CA MET A 133 -6.60 7.76 2.46
C MET A 133 -6.39 7.82 3.98
N PRO A 134 -5.30 8.44 4.46
CA PRO A 134 -5.07 8.61 5.89
C PRO A 134 -6.21 9.38 6.56
N ALA A 135 -6.58 8.99 7.78
CA ALA A 135 -7.75 9.53 8.49
C ALA A 135 -7.74 11.04 8.73
N LYS A 136 -6.56 11.69 8.64
CA LYS A 136 -6.41 13.14 8.75
C LYS A 136 -6.92 13.93 7.54
N TYR A 137 -7.20 13.26 6.42
CA TYR A 137 -7.70 13.90 5.21
C TYR A 137 -9.21 13.76 5.09
N THR A 138 -9.87 14.86 4.76
CA THR A 138 -11.25 14.92 4.25
C THR A 138 -11.25 15.16 2.74
N LEU A 139 -12.40 14.97 2.07
CA LEU A 139 -12.56 15.21 0.62
C LEU A 139 -12.10 16.62 0.22
N ASP A 140 -12.36 17.63 1.06
CA ASP A 140 -12.00 19.02 0.78
C ASP A 140 -10.50 19.32 0.97
N THR A 141 -9.83 18.54 1.83
CA THR A 141 -8.41 18.74 2.14
C THR A 141 -7.48 17.96 1.21
N LEU A 142 -7.98 16.92 0.55
CA LEU A 142 -7.20 16.12 -0.39
C LEU A 142 -6.74 16.99 -1.57
N PRO A 143 -5.46 16.91 -1.97
CA PRO A 143 -5.00 17.63 -3.15
C PRO A 143 -5.69 17.05 -4.39
N LEU A 144 -6.09 17.91 -5.33
CA LEU A 144 -6.70 17.47 -6.58
C LEU A 144 -5.70 16.68 -7.42
N PRO A 145 -6.06 15.49 -7.95
CA PRO A 145 -5.18 14.69 -8.77
C PRO A 145 -4.94 15.34 -10.13
N ASN A 146 -3.73 15.23 -10.66
CA ASN A 146 -3.45 15.63 -12.06
C ASN A 146 -4.06 14.62 -13.05
N ASP A 147 -4.15 13.35 -12.65
CA ASP A 147 -4.75 12.29 -13.45
C ASP A 147 -6.26 12.24 -13.22
N LYS A 148 -7.04 12.54 -14.28
CA LYS A 148 -8.51 12.58 -14.24
C LYS A 148 -9.16 11.21 -14.02
N ARG A 149 -8.41 10.11 -14.14
CA ARG A 149 -8.91 8.76 -13.86
C ARG A 149 -9.02 8.48 -12.37
N ILE A 150 -8.33 9.26 -11.53
CA ILE A 150 -8.42 9.15 -10.07
C ILE A 150 -9.71 9.80 -9.59
N GLN A 151 -10.50 9.02 -8.86
CA GLN A 151 -11.74 9.45 -8.23
C GLN A 151 -11.64 9.21 -6.73
N PHE A 152 -12.37 9.97 -5.93
CA PHE A 152 -12.49 9.71 -4.50
C PHE A 152 -13.86 9.14 -4.18
N LYS A 153 -13.90 8.16 -3.28
CA LYS A 153 -15.14 7.57 -2.76
C LYS A 153 -15.11 7.62 -1.25
N GLU A 154 -16.13 8.23 -0.67
CA GLU A 154 -16.38 8.12 0.77
C GLU A 154 -17.13 6.83 1.05
N VAL A 155 -16.59 6.03 1.95
CA VAL A 155 -17.21 4.83 2.48
C VAL A 155 -17.71 5.18 3.87
N LYS A 156 -19.02 5.03 4.09
CA LYS A 156 -19.63 5.26 5.39
C LYS A 156 -19.41 4.06 6.30
N ASP A 157 -19.81 4.20 7.56
CA ASP A 157 -19.78 3.13 8.53
C ASP A 157 -20.44 1.87 7.98
N GLN A 158 -19.65 0.80 7.86
CA GLN A 158 -20.09 -0.44 7.23
C GLN A 158 -19.59 -1.66 8.01
N LYS A 159 -20.36 -2.74 7.90
CA LYS A 159 -20.06 -4.03 8.51
C LYS A 159 -19.59 -4.98 7.43
N ASN A 160 -18.39 -5.53 7.62
CA ASN A 160 -17.72 -6.36 6.63
C ASN A 160 -17.36 -7.73 7.20
N VAL A 161 -17.46 -8.76 6.39
CA VAL A 161 -16.82 -10.06 6.65
C VAL A 161 -15.47 -10.08 5.97
N VAL A 162 -14.44 -10.53 6.69
CA VAL A 162 -13.05 -10.51 6.23
C VAL A 162 -12.39 -11.86 6.40
N LEU A 163 -11.93 -12.47 5.29
CA LEU A 163 -11.11 -13.68 5.29
C LEU A 163 -9.63 -13.34 5.13
N ARG A 164 -8.80 -13.66 6.12
CA ARG A 164 -7.33 -13.54 6.06
C ARG A 164 -6.69 -14.75 5.37
N PHE A 165 -5.72 -14.50 4.50
CA PHE A 165 -4.94 -15.56 3.87
C PHE A 165 -3.51 -15.11 3.50
N SER A 166 -2.62 -16.08 3.31
CA SER A 166 -1.25 -15.86 2.86
C SER A 166 -1.04 -16.30 1.41
N GLY A 167 0.07 -15.86 0.81
CA GLY A 167 0.43 -16.19 -0.57
C GLY A 167 0.46 -14.97 -1.51
N ARG A 168 0.78 -15.21 -2.77
CA ARG A 168 0.67 -14.18 -3.83
C ARG A 168 -0.76 -14.18 -4.35
N ALA A 169 -1.51 -13.11 -4.12
CA ALA A 169 -2.90 -12.94 -4.52
C ALA A 169 -3.08 -12.72 -6.03
N ARG A 170 -2.59 -13.68 -6.84
CA ARG A 170 -2.91 -13.79 -8.27
C ARG A 170 -4.37 -14.20 -8.45
N LYS A 171 -4.93 -13.94 -9.63
CA LYS A 171 -6.32 -14.24 -10.00
C LYS A 171 -6.85 -15.57 -9.46
N ASN A 172 -6.14 -16.68 -9.71
CA ASN A 172 -6.60 -18.01 -9.29
C ASN A 172 -6.66 -18.18 -7.76
N LEU A 173 -5.67 -17.65 -7.03
CA LEU A 173 -5.68 -17.73 -5.56
C LEU A 173 -6.74 -16.81 -4.97
N ALA A 174 -6.90 -15.60 -5.52
CA ALA A 174 -7.92 -14.65 -5.12
C ALA A 174 -9.32 -15.26 -5.31
N GLN A 175 -9.61 -15.82 -6.48
CA GLN A 175 -10.89 -16.47 -6.78
C GLN A 175 -11.18 -17.63 -5.82
N LYS A 176 -10.20 -18.50 -5.57
CA LYS A 176 -10.35 -19.59 -4.60
C LYS A 176 -10.74 -19.10 -3.21
N LYS A 177 -10.16 -17.98 -2.77
CA LYS A 177 -10.45 -17.38 -1.45
C LYS A 177 -11.79 -16.64 -1.42
N ILE A 178 -12.22 -16.07 -2.54
CA ILE A 178 -13.57 -15.53 -2.71
C ILE A 178 -14.60 -16.66 -2.59
N ASP A 179 -14.39 -17.78 -3.26
CA ASP A 179 -15.32 -18.92 -3.22
C ASP A 179 -15.40 -19.55 -1.81
N GLU A 180 -14.26 -19.61 -1.10
CA GLU A 180 -14.19 -20.00 0.31
C GLU A 180 -15.03 -19.07 1.20
N LEU A 181 -14.92 -17.75 1.01
CA LEU A 181 -15.70 -16.77 1.78
C LEU A 181 -17.20 -16.82 1.44
N LYS A 182 -17.55 -16.99 0.16
CA LYS A 182 -18.94 -17.16 -0.29
C LYS A 182 -19.60 -18.37 0.37
N LYS A 183 -18.89 -19.49 0.43
CA LYS A 183 -19.38 -20.69 1.11
C LYS A 183 -19.64 -20.41 2.59
N TRP A 184 -18.68 -19.78 3.27
CA TRP A 184 -18.83 -19.45 4.68
C TRP A 184 -20.01 -18.49 4.93
N LEU A 185 -20.22 -17.49 4.07
CA LEU A 185 -21.39 -16.60 4.15
C LEU A 185 -22.71 -17.38 4.04
N ALA A 186 -22.80 -18.29 3.06
CA ALA A 186 -23.98 -19.13 2.87
C ALA A 186 -24.24 -20.04 4.08
N ASP A 187 -23.20 -20.68 4.62
CA ASP A 187 -23.29 -21.54 5.82
C ASP A 187 -23.75 -20.75 7.07
N ASN A 188 -23.56 -19.43 7.09
CA ASN A 188 -23.95 -18.53 8.19
C ASN A 188 -25.21 -17.69 7.89
N ASN A 189 -25.94 -17.95 6.80
CA ASN A 189 -27.11 -17.19 6.36
C ASN A 189 -26.86 -15.67 6.23
N LEU A 190 -25.68 -15.30 5.74
CA LEU A 190 -25.30 -13.92 5.47
C LEU A 190 -25.30 -13.65 3.97
N GLU A 191 -25.83 -12.50 3.57
CA GLU A 191 -25.86 -12.05 2.17
C GLU A 191 -24.81 -10.96 1.93
N ALA A 192 -24.08 -11.09 0.83
CA ALA A 192 -23.14 -10.06 0.39
C ALA A 192 -23.90 -8.86 -0.22
N LYS A 193 -23.72 -7.67 0.37
CA LYS A 193 -24.28 -6.41 -0.14
C LYS A 193 -23.38 -5.72 -1.16
N SER A 194 -22.10 -6.10 -1.20
CA SER A 194 -21.09 -5.54 -2.09
C SER A 194 -20.39 -6.62 -2.92
N ASN A 195 -19.61 -6.16 -3.89
CA ASN A 195 -18.60 -7.01 -4.51
C ASN A 195 -17.50 -7.39 -3.50
N PHE A 196 -16.79 -8.47 -3.80
CA PHE A 196 -15.66 -8.96 -2.99
C PHE A 196 -14.39 -8.15 -3.30
N ILE A 197 -13.67 -7.76 -2.26
CA ILE A 197 -12.50 -6.90 -2.33
C ILE A 197 -11.25 -7.72 -1.96
N VAL A 198 -10.16 -7.58 -2.71
CA VAL A 198 -8.89 -8.30 -2.46
C VAL A 198 -7.83 -7.36 -1.89
N ALA A 199 -7.81 -7.19 -0.56
CA ALA A 199 -6.86 -6.28 0.10
C ALA A 199 -5.46 -6.92 0.24
N GLN A 200 -4.43 -6.21 -0.22
CA GLN A 200 -3.02 -6.62 -0.13
C GLN A 200 -2.24 -5.63 0.73
N TYR A 201 -1.54 -6.12 1.77
CA TYR A 201 -0.93 -5.24 2.79
C TYR A 201 0.60 -5.14 2.72
N ASN A 202 1.24 -5.94 1.88
CA ASN A 202 2.69 -6.09 1.92
C ASN A 202 3.38 -5.50 0.70
N HIS A 203 4.57 -4.96 0.95
CA HIS A 203 5.49 -4.52 -0.09
C HIS A 203 5.79 -5.67 -1.09
N PRO A 204 5.99 -5.36 -2.39
CA PRO A 204 6.30 -6.37 -3.40
C PRO A 204 7.43 -7.34 -3.06
N LEU A 205 8.44 -6.87 -2.31
CA LEU A 205 9.62 -7.66 -1.91
C LEU A 205 9.38 -8.66 -0.77
N ILE A 206 8.25 -8.62 -0.06
CA ILE A 206 7.97 -9.59 0.99
C ILE A 206 7.73 -10.98 0.37
N PRO A 207 8.46 -12.04 0.81
CA PRO A 207 8.25 -13.39 0.32
C PRO A 207 6.78 -13.82 0.42
N GLY A 208 6.28 -14.53 -0.60
CA GLY A 208 4.85 -14.78 -0.76
C GLY A 208 4.15 -15.42 0.45
N PHE A 209 4.84 -16.31 1.16
CA PHE A 209 4.31 -16.99 2.34
C PHE A 209 4.19 -16.08 3.57
N PHE A 210 4.93 -14.97 3.62
CA PHE A 210 4.81 -13.94 4.65
C PHE A 210 3.86 -12.80 4.25
N ARG A 211 3.30 -12.84 3.04
CA ARG A 211 2.30 -11.86 2.64
C ARG A 211 0.98 -12.13 3.36
N ARG A 212 0.38 -11.07 3.85
CA ARG A 212 -0.96 -10.96 4.40
C ARG A 212 -1.85 -10.34 3.33
N ASN A 213 -2.88 -11.09 2.97
CA ASN A 213 -3.95 -10.63 2.11
C ASN A 213 -5.27 -10.87 2.82
N GLU A 214 -6.29 -10.14 2.41
CA GLU A 214 -7.65 -10.29 2.92
C GLU A 214 -8.67 -10.26 1.78
N ILE A 215 -9.71 -11.08 1.88
CA ILE A 215 -10.94 -10.91 1.10
C ILE A 215 -11.95 -10.20 1.99
N ILE A 216 -12.53 -9.09 1.53
CA ILE A 216 -13.47 -8.26 2.30
C ILE A 216 -14.78 -8.15 1.53
N VAL A 217 -15.92 -8.22 2.22
CA VAL A 217 -17.25 -8.05 1.64
C VAL A 217 -18.21 -7.44 2.66
N GLU A 218 -19.04 -6.50 2.22
CA GLU A 218 -20.07 -5.86 3.05
C GLU A 218 -21.27 -6.79 3.26
N ILE A 219 -21.83 -6.78 4.48
CA ILE A 219 -23.01 -7.56 4.89
C ILE A 219 -24.09 -6.73 5.57
#